data_AF-X1U0C3-F1
#
_entry.id   AF-X1U0C3-F1
#
_cell.length_a   1.000
_cell.length_b   1.000
_cell.length_c   1.000
_cell.angle_alpha   90.00
_cell.angle_beta   90.00
_cell.angle_gamma   90.00
#
_symmetry.space_group_name_H-M   'P 1'
#
loop_
_entity.id
_entity.type
_entity.pdbx_description
1 polymer ?
#
loop_
_entity_poly.entity_id
_entity_poly.type
_entity_poly.pdbx_seq_one_letter_code
_entity_poly.pdbx_strand_id
1 'polypeptide(L)'
;LTEFIEKYEKIILGISFFTTQLWEIFGLIEIVRKKFGSRIFCIAGGPHPTGDPKRTLKMGFDVVFIGEGEESLIEFVKNFINEKNYRTIKSIAYLDKDGNYHYTGKRPPINLDRYSPFPIKHNKFGPIEITRGCPYICYFCQTPFILGAYPRHRSIASICEFVKIMKAKNLTDIRFITPNAFSYGSSDGKTVNLEKIENLLQKTNEIIKPEGRIFFGSFPSEVRPEHVNEMTLELILKYASNDNIIIGA
;
A
#
# COMPACT_ATOMS: atom_id res chain seq x y z
N LEU A 1 -7.32 -4.24 25.27
CA LEU A 1 -8.74 -3.98 24.90
C LEU A 1 -9.59 -3.74 26.13
N THR A 2 -9.55 -4.61 27.15
CA THR A 2 -10.31 -4.44 28.41
C THR A 2 -10.08 -3.08 29.07
N GLU A 3 -8.82 -2.67 29.26
CA GLU A 3 -8.46 -1.36 29.82
C GLU A 3 -9.04 -0.17 29.01
N PHE A 4 -9.00 -0.27 27.68
CA PHE A 4 -9.49 0.80 26.81
C PHE A 4 -11.02 0.94 26.87
N ILE A 5 -11.71 -0.19 27.00
CA ILE A 5 -13.18 -0.25 27.02
C ILE A 5 -13.78 0.44 28.25
N GLU A 6 -13.04 0.50 29.35
CA GLU A 6 -13.46 1.24 30.56
C GLU A 6 -13.18 2.74 30.44
N LYS A 7 -12.20 3.13 29.62
CA LYS A 7 -11.71 4.50 29.49
C LYS A 7 -12.32 5.27 28.32
N TYR A 8 -12.69 4.59 27.25
CA TYR A 8 -13.14 5.20 25.99
C TYR A 8 -14.52 4.68 25.58
N GLU A 9 -15.39 5.61 25.22
CA GLU A 9 -16.75 5.32 24.76
C GLU A 9 -16.77 4.67 23.36
N LYS A 10 -15.90 5.15 22.46
CA LYS A 10 -15.79 4.68 21.07
C LYS A 10 -14.41 4.09 20.82
N ILE A 11 -14.39 2.82 20.40
CA ILE A 11 -13.15 2.09 20.09
C ILE A 11 -13.26 1.49 18.70
N ILE A 12 -12.30 1.84 17.84
CA ILE A 12 -12.16 1.26 16.50
C ILE A 12 -10.95 0.31 16.52
N LEU A 13 -11.15 -0.95 16.16
CA LEU A 13 -10.08 -1.90 15.89
C LEU A 13 -9.89 -2.02 14.38
N GLY A 14 -8.80 -1.43 13.86
CA GLY A 14 -8.44 -1.53 12.44
C GLY A 14 -7.40 -2.62 12.19
N ILE A 15 -7.67 -3.52 11.25
CA ILE A 15 -6.75 -4.58 10.86
C ILE A 15 -6.54 -4.57 9.33
N SER A 16 -5.28 -4.48 8.90
CA SER A 16 -4.89 -4.68 7.50
C SER A 16 -4.18 -6.02 7.36
N PHE A 17 -4.58 -6.86 6.41
CA PHE A 17 -4.00 -8.21 6.31
C PHE A 17 -3.98 -8.82 4.90
N PHE A 18 -3.05 -9.75 4.71
CA PHE A 18 -2.89 -10.57 3.51
C PHE A 18 -3.62 -11.91 3.67
N THR A 19 -3.87 -12.62 2.56
CA THR A 19 -4.57 -13.93 2.59
C THR A 19 -3.82 -14.96 3.42
N THR A 20 -2.49 -14.89 3.45
CA THR A 20 -1.64 -15.78 4.27
C THR A 20 -1.86 -15.62 5.78
N GLN A 21 -2.45 -14.51 6.21
CA GLN A 21 -2.75 -14.21 7.61
C GLN A 21 -4.21 -14.50 7.97
N LEU A 22 -5.03 -14.98 7.02
CA LEU A 22 -6.49 -15.09 7.17
C LEU A 22 -6.90 -15.85 8.44
N TRP A 23 -6.31 -17.03 8.68
CA TRP A 23 -6.71 -17.90 9.78
C TRP A 23 -6.36 -17.33 11.16
N GLU A 24 -5.23 -16.64 11.26
CA GLU A 24 -4.83 -15.94 12.49
C GLU A 24 -5.79 -14.79 12.78
N ILE A 25 -6.10 -13.98 11.76
CA ILE A 25 -7.04 -12.85 11.90
C ILE A 25 -8.46 -13.34 12.19
N PHE A 26 -8.88 -14.47 11.61
CA PHE A 26 -10.16 -15.09 11.92
C PHE A 26 -10.26 -15.43 13.41
N GLY A 27 -9.29 -16.18 13.95
CA GLY A 27 -9.27 -16.53 15.37
C GLY A 27 -9.21 -15.30 16.28
N LEU A 28 -8.45 -14.27 15.89
CA LEU A 28 -8.41 -12.99 16.62
C LEU A 28 -9.79 -12.33 16.68
N ILE A 29 -10.51 -12.25 15.56
CA ILE A 29 -11.84 -11.63 15.49
C ILE A 29 -12.87 -12.43 16.27
N GLU A 30 -12.84 -13.77 16.23
CA GLU A 30 -13.70 -14.60 17.06
C GLU A 30 -13.51 -14.30 18.56
N ILE A 31 -12.26 -14.18 19.01
CA ILE A 31 -11.94 -13.83 20.40
C ILE A 31 -12.45 -12.43 20.74
N VAL A 32 -12.22 -11.44 19.86
CA VAL A 32 -12.68 -10.06 20.06
C VAL A 32 -14.20 -10.00 20.16
N ARG A 33 -14.92 -10.66 19.24
CA ARG A 33 -16.39 -10.69 19.24
C ARG A 33 -16.94 -11.41 20.45
N LYS A 34 -16.36 -12.55 20.85
CA LYS A 34 -16.79 -13.29 22.04
C LYS A 34 -16.61 -12.48 23.33
N LYS A 35 -15.50 -11.74 23.46
CA LYS A 35 -15.18 -10.99 24.69
C LYS A 35 -15.84 -9.62 24.76
N PHE A 36 -16.00 -8.93 23.62
CA PHE A 36 -16.35 -7.52 23.60
C PHE A 36 -17.59 -7.21 22.76
N GLY A 37 -18.11 -8.16 21.98
CA GLY A 37 -19.31 -7.99 21.16
C GLY A 37 -19.20 -6.77 20.24
N SER A 38 -20.25 -5.94 20.26
CA SER A 38 -20.36 -4.69 19.50
C SER A 38 -19.71 -3.47 20.18
N ARG A 39 -19.10 -3.62 21.36
CA ARG A 39 -18.41 -2.52 22.06
C ARG A 39 -17.15 -2.06 21.32
N ILE A 40 -16.59 -2.90 20.46
CA ILE A 40 -15.48 -2.57 19.57
C ILE A 40 -16.00 -2.57 18.15
N PHE A 41 -15.79 -1.47 17.45
CA PHE A 41 -16.09 -1.38 16.02
C PHE A 41 -14.89 -1.88 15.21
N CYS A 42 -14.99 -3.04 14.59
CA CYS A 42 -13.90 -3.67 13.86
C CYS A 42 -13.96 -3.29 12.38
N ILE A 43 -12.88 -2.72 11.88
CA ILE A 43 -12.72 -2.41 10.46
C ILE A 43 -11.56 -3.21 9.87
N ALA A 44 -11.70 -3.61 8.61
CA ALA A 44 -10.66 -4.32 7.87
C ALA A 44 -10.24 -3.58 6.60
N GLY A 45 -9.00 -3.78 6.18
CA GLY A 45 -8.48 -3.30 4.90
C GLY A 45 -7.31 -4.13 4.40
N GLY A 46 -6.69 -3.70 3.30
CA GLY A 46 -5.56 -4.42 2.71
C GLY A 46 -5.97 -5.47 1.68
N PRO A 47 -5.01 -6.29 1.20
CA PRO A 47 -5.22 -7.12 0.02
C PRO A 47 -6.31 -8.18 0.19
N HIS A 48 -6.34 -8.89 1.31
CA HIS A 48 -7.37 -9.92 1.50
C HIS A 48 -8.78 -9.33 1.63
N PRO A 49 -9.03 -8.34 2.52
CA PRO A 49 -10.36 -7.71 2.61
C PRO A 49 -10.81 -7.06 1.30
N THR A 50 -9.89 -6.53 0.50
CA THR A 50 -10.22 -6.01 -0.82
C THR A 50 -10.63 -7.12 -1.79
N GLY A 51 -9.97 -8.29 -1.72
CA GLY A 51 -10.23 -9.43 -2.61
C GLY A 51 -11.48 -10.24 -2.25
N ASP A 52 -11.80 -10.38 -0.97
CA ASP A 52 -13.00 -11.07 -0.48
C ASP A 52 -13.70 -10.29 0.65
N PRO A 53 -14.30 -9.12 0.33
CA PRO A 53 -14.92 -8.25 1.33
C PRO A 53 -16.12 -8.91 1.99
N LYS A 54 -16.92 -9.68 1.25
CA LYS A 54 -18.14 -10.31 1.77
C LYS A 54 -17.81 -11.37 2.82
N ARG A 55 -16.82 -12.25 2.58
CA ARG A 55 -16.44 -13.22 3.61
C ARG A 55 -15.71 -12.54 4.76
N THR A 56 -14.91 -11.51 4.49
CA THR A 56 -14.28 -10.72 5.56
C THR A 56 -15.33 -10.13 6.51
N LEU A 57 -16.42 -9.53 6.00
CA LEU A 57 -17.52 -9.05 6.84
C LEU A 57 -18.15 -10.18 7.66
N LYS A 58 -18.37 -11.35 7.06
CA LYS A 58 -18.91 -12.54 7.75
C LYS A 58 -18.00 -13.09 8.84
N MET A 59 -16.69 -12.81 8.82
CA MET A 59 -15.79 -13.16 9.92
C MET A 59 -16.13 -12.39 11.21
N GLY A 60 -16.85 -11.26 11.08
CA GLY A 60 -17.25 -10.41 12.20
C GLY A 60 -16.75 -8.98 12.09
N PHE A 61 -16.17 -8.54 10.96
CA PHE A 61 -15.86 -7.12 10.76
C PHE A 61 -17.13 -6.31 10.46
N ASP A 62 -17.20 -5.08 10.95
CA ASP A 62 -18.35 -4.18 10.74
C ASP A 62 -18.27 -3.46 9.38
N VAL A 63 -17.05 -3.06 8.97
CA VAL A 63 -16.77 -2.38 7.71
C VAL A 63 -15.48 -2.89 7.09
N VAL A 64 -15.47 -3.09 5.78
CA VAL A 64 -14.29 -3.41 4.98
C VAL A 64 -13.97 -2.25 4.05
N PHE A 65 -12.73 -1.76 4.08
CA PHE A 65 -12.20 -0.80 3.12
C PHE A 65 -11.64 -1.55 1.91
N ILE A 66 -12.07 -1.14 0.71
CA ILE A 66 -11.74 -1.80 -0.56
C ILE A 66 -10.85 -0.88 -1.38
N GLY A 67 -9.62 -1.33 -1.68
CA GLY A 67 -8.64 -0.56 -2.45
C GLY A 67 -7.87 0.44 -1.59
N GLU A 68 -7.70 1.65 -2.10
CA GLU A 68 -6.95 2.72 -1.43
C GLU A 68 -7.74 3.29 -0.23
N GLY A 69 -7.11 3.29 0.94
CA GLY A 69 -7.75 3.60 2.22
C GLY A 69 -7.49 5.02 2.73
N GLU A 70 -6.54 5.75 2.15
CA GLU A 70 -6.00 7.00 2.71
C GLU A 70 -7.08 8.05 2.93
N GLU A 71 -7.94 8.30 1.94
CA GLU A 71 -9.04 9.27 2.08
C GLU A 71 -10.26 8.67 2.79
N SER A 72 -10.62 7.44 2.42
CA SER A 72 -11.82 6.76 2.95
C SER A 72 -11.75 6.56 4.45
N LEU A 73 -10.58 6.17 4.99
CA LEU A 73 -10.39 5.93 6.42
C LEU A 73 -10.50 7.24 7.20
N ILE A 74 -9.92 8.33 6.70
CA ILE A 74 -10.00 9.65 7.34
C ILE A 74 -11.46 10.13 7.38
N GLU A 75 -12.17 10.02 6.26
CA GLU A 75 -13.58 10.39 6.18
C GLU A 75 -14.44 9.51 7.10
N PHE A 76 -14.16 8.20 7.14
CA PHE A 76 -14.86 7.25 7.99
C PHE A 76 -14.69 7.59 9.47
N VAL A 77 -13.45 7.77 9.93
CA VAL A 77 -13.19 8.09 11.35
C VAL A 77 -13.86 9.42 11.72
N LYS A 78 -13.82 10.43 10.85
CA LYS A 78 -14.53 11.69 11.06
C LYS A 78 -16.04 11.50 11.19
N ASN A 79 -16.66 10.75 10.27
CA ASN A 79 -18.11 10.54 10.33
C ASN A 79 -18.49 9.68 11.53
N PHE A 80 -17.72 8.64 11.84
CA PHE A 80 -17.95 7.72 12.95
C PHE A 80 -17.88 8.45 14.31
N ILE A 81 -16.85 9.26 14.54
CA ILE A 81 -16.71 10.03 15.79
C ILE A 81 -17.87 11.01 15.97
N ASN A 82 -18.26 11.69 14.88
CA ASN A 82 -19.33 12.69 14.89
C ASN A 82 -20.75 12.11 14.69
N GLU A 83 -20.91 10.79 14.74
CA GLU A 83 -22.20 10.09 14.60
C GLU A 83 -22.94 10.40 13.28
N LYS A 84 -22.18 10.77 12.26
CA LYS A 84 -22.68 10.96 10.90
C LYS A 84 -22.72 9.62 10.18
N ASN A 85 -23.61 9.54 9.19
CA ASN A 85 -23.73 8.34 8.38
C ASN A 85 -22.43 8.07 7.59
N TYR A 86 -21.67 7.05 8.00
CA TYR A 86 -20.47 6.61 7.28
C TYR A 86 -20.78 5.70 6.10
N ARG A 87 -22.00 5.17 5.96
CA ARG A 87 -22.40 4.22 4.92
C ARG A 87 -22.49 4.83 3.52
N THR A 88 -22.34 6.14 3.40
CA THR A 88 -22.27 6.87 2.12
C THR A 88 -20.83 7.05 1.62
N ILE A 89 -19.83 6.78 2.47
CA ILE A 89 -18.42 6.94 2.13
C ILE A 89 -18.04 5.93 1.06
N LYS A 90 -17.38 6.38 0.00
CA LYS A 90 -16.92 5.52 -1.10
C LYS A 90 -15.78 4.59 -0.65
N SER A 91 -15.59 3.50 -1.39
CA SER A 91 -14.57 2.46 -1.15
C SER A 91 -14.74 1.69 0.16
N ILE A 92 -15.98 1.51 0.63
CA ILE A 92 -16.27 0.63 1.76
C ILE A 92 -17.36 -0.38 1.43
N ALA A 93 -17.32 -1.52 2.09
CA ALA A 93 -18.38 -2.51 2.12
C ALA A 93 -18.82 -2.81 3.56
N TYR A 94 -20.10 -3.14 3.72
CA TYR A 94 -20.70 -3.49 5.01
C TYR A 94 -21.92 -4.40 4.82
N LEU A 95 -22.39 -5.00 5.91
CA LEU A 95 -23.68 -5.70 5.96
C LEU A 95 -24.71 -4.81 6.65
N ASP A 96 -25.92 -4.72 6.08
CA ASP A 96 -27.03 -4.07 6.78
C ASP A 96 -27.62 -4.97 7.88
N LYS A 97 -28.64 -4.47 8.58
CA LYS A 97 -29.32 -5.18 9.68
C LYS A 97 -29.98 -6.50 9.24
N ASP A 98 -30.30 -6.62 7.95
CA ASP A 98 -30.94 -7.79 7.35
C ASP A 98 -29.89 -8.74 6.75
N GLY A 99 -28.61 -8.40 6.89
CA GLY A 99 -27.48 -9.19 6.39
C GLY A 99 -27.15 -8.98 4.92
N ASN A 100 -27.75 -8.00 4.25
CA ASN A 100 -27.48 -7.73 2.84
C ASN A 100 -26.13 -7.02 2.67
N TYR A 101 -25.40 -7.41 1.63
CA TYR A 101 -24.11 -6.83 1.30
C TYR A 101 -24.28 -5.52 0.54
N HIS A 102 -23.62 -4.48 1.03
CA HIS A 102 -23.56 -3.18 0.38
C HIS A 102 -22.11 -2.82 0.05
N TYR A 103 -21.88 -2.34 -1.16
CA TYR A 103 -20.62 -1.74 -1.58
C TYR A 103 -20.88 -0.34 -2.13
N THR A 104 -20.20 0.66 -1.58
CA THR A 104 -20.48 2.06 -1.90
C THR A 104 -19.87 2.54 -3.22
N GLY A 105 -19.10 1.70 -3.91
CA GLY A 105 -18.43 2.01 -5.17
C GLY A 105 -17.03 2.59 -4.97
N LYS A 106 -16.20 2.55 -6.03
CA LYS A 106 -14.79 2.98 -5.97
C LYS A 106 -14.65 4.50 -5.84
N ARG A 107 -13.63 4.95 -5.10
CA ARG A 107 -13.11 6.32 -5.17
C ARG A 107 -12.19 6.51 -6.38
N PRO A 108 -12.03 7.76 -6.86
CA PRO A 108 -10.91 8.11 -7.72
C PRO A 108 -9.57 7.76 -7.06
N PRO A 109 -8.57 7.30 -7.83
CA PRO A 109 -7.26 7.00 -7.29
C PRO A 109 -6.58 8.25 -6.70
N ILE A 110 -5.85 8.07 -5.61
CA ILE A 110 -5.13 9.18 -4.95
C ILE A 110 -3.89 9.63 -5.73
N ASN A 111 -3.42 10.85 -5.44
CA ASN A 111 -2.07 11.27 -5.80
C ASN A 111 -1.08 10.80 -4.73
N LEU A 112 -0.10 9.98 -5.12
CA LEU A 112 0.93 9.43 -4.23
C LEU A 112 1.73 10.51 -3.52
N ASP A 113 2.00 11.64 -4.17
CA ASP A 113 2.80 12.74 -3.60
C ASP A 113 2.11 13.39 -2.38
N ARG A 114 0.78 13.25 -2.24
CA ARG A 114 0.03 13.80 -1.09
C ARG A 114 0.20 12.99 0.20
N TYR A 115 0.71 11.77 0.11
CA TYR A 115 0.77 10.83 1.22
C TYR A 115 2.19 10.30 1.43
N SER A 116 2.57 10.14 2.69
CA SER A 116 3.86 9.56 3.03
C SER A 116 3.84 8.04 2.78
N PRO A 117 4.91 7.46 2.20
CA PRO A 117 4.99 6.02 1.97
C PRO A 117 5.16 5.21 3.27
N PHE A 118 5.45 5.86 4.40
CA PHE A 118 5.61 5.20 5.70
C PHE A 118 5.27 6.13 6.89
N PRO A 119 4.99 5.59 8.09
CA PRO A 119 4.59 6.39 9.25
C PRO A 119 5.77 7.14 9.91
N ILE A 120 6.20 8.27 9.32
CA ILE A 120 7.32 9.10 9.83
C ILE A 120 7.16 9.46 11.30
N LYS A 121 5.94 9.87 11.71
CA LYS A 121 5.63 10.27 13.09
C LYS A 121 5.85 9.17 14.13
N HIS A 122 5.83 7.91 13.69
CA HIS A 122 6.03 6.74 14.55
C HIS A 122 7.41 6.11 14.39
N ASN A 123 8.34 6.80 13.68
CA ASN A 123 9.70 6.32 13.41
C ASN A 123 9.71 4.92 12.77
N LYS A 124 8.72 4.63 11.91
CA LYS A 124 8.63 3.39 11.13
C LYS A 124 9.02 3.69 9.70
N PHE A 125 10.10 3.06 9.23
CA PHE A 125 10.65 3.24 7.90
C PHE A 125 10.70 1.90 7.18
N GLY A 126 10.44 1.95 5.89
CA GLY A 126 10.53 0.82 4.99
C GLY A 126 10.86 1.32 3.59
N PRO A 127 10.78 0.44 2.59
CA PRO A 127 10.95 0.80 1.19
C PRO A 127 9.96 1.90 0.76
N ILE A 128 10.38 2.77 -0.16
CA ILE A 128 9.56 3.89 -0.64
C ILE A 128 8.63 3.39 -1.75
N GLU A 129 7.32 3.49 -1.57
CA GLU A 129 6.36 3.23 -2.66
C GLU A 129 6.45 4.34 -3.73
N ILE A 130 6.80 3.93 -4.96
CA ILE A 130 7.00 4.86 -6.09
C ILE A 130 5.98 4.70 -7.20
N THR A 131 5.23 3.59 -7.25
CA THR A 131 4.22 3.36 -8.29
C THR A 131 3.04 2.59 -7.73
N ARG A 132 1.83 2.96 -8.17
CA ARG A 132 0.61 2.13 -8.04
C ARG A 132 -0.04 1.91 -9.39
N GLY A 133 -0.59 0.72 -9.57
CA GLY A 133 -1.24 0.30 -10.80
C GLY A 133 -0.29 -0.37 -11.80
N CYS A 134 -0.83 -1.27 -12.61
CA CYS A 134 -0.06 -2.10 -13.55
C CYS A 134 -0.90 -2.44 -14.80
N PRO A 135 -0.43 -2.16 -16.02
CA PRO A 135 -1.24 -2.28 -17.24
C PRO A 135 -1.37 -3.70 -17.78
N TYR A 136 -0.68 -4.67 -17.16
CA TYR A 136 -0.58 -6.02 -17.70
C TYR A 136 -1.78 -6.90 -17.37
N ILE A 137 -2.47 -6.64 -16.25
CA ILE A 137 -3.70 -7.38 -15.86
C ILE A 137 -3.48 -8.90 -15.91
N CYS A 138 -2.33 -9.36 -15.40
CA CYS A 138 -2.01 -10.78 -15.33
C CYS A 138 -3.11 -11.53 -14.58
N TYR A 139 -3.57 -12.67 -15.12
CA TYR A 139 -4.73 -13.41 -14.62
C TYR A 139 -4.64 -13.77 -13.12
N PHE A 140 -3.42 -14.05 -12.65
CA PHE A 140 -3.14 -14.42 -11.25
C PHE A 140 -2.91 -13.21 -10.32
N CYS A 141 -2.75 -12.00 -10.86
CA CYS A 141 -2.26 -10.85 -10.09
C CYS A 141 -3.40 -9.95 -9.61
N GLN A 142 -3.44 -9.70 -8.29
CA GLN A 142 -4.46 -8.85 -7.67
C GLN A 142 -4.18 -7.35 -7.84
N THR A 143 -2.91 -6.95 -8.00
CA THR A 143 -2.44 -5.56 -8.07
C THR A 143 -3.27 -4.65 -8.97
N PRO A 144 -3.50 -4.98 -10.26
CA PRO A 144 -4.27 -4.12 -11.16
C PRO A 144 -5.76 -4.00 -10.78
N PHE A 145 -6.33 -5.01 -10.13
CA PHE A 145 -7.73 -4.99 -9.70
C PHE A 145 -7.93 -4.10 -8.47
N ILE A 146 -6.94 -4.04 -7.58
CA ILE A 146 -6.90 -3.16 -6.41
C ILE A 146 -6.54 -1.73 -6.81
N LEU A 147 -5.42 -1.56 -7.51
CA LEU A 147 -4.74 -0.26 -7.68
C LEU A 147 -4.95 0.39 -9.06
N GLY A 148 -5.63 -0.30 -9.96
CA GLY A 148 -5.92 0.14 -11.33
C GLY A 148 -4.92 -0.39 -12.36
N ALA A 149 -5.34 -0.36 -13.64
CA ALA A 149 -4.50 -0.76 -14.77
C ALA A 149 -3.56 0.35 -15.25
N TYR A 150 -3.81 1.61 -14.86
CA TYR A 150 -2.97 2.73 -15.25
C TYR A 150 -1.91 3.01 -14.18
N PRO A 151 -0.61 2.98 -14.53
CA PRO A 151 0.44 3.27 -13.57
C PRO A 151 0.38 4.74 -13.14
N ARG A 152 0.52 4.98 -11.85
CA ARG A 152 0.64 6.29 -11.23
C ARG A 152 1.94 6.32 -10.47
N HIS A 153 2.84 7.22 -10.86
CA HIS A 153 4.16 7.32 -10.27
C HIS A 153 4.24 8.47 -9.28
N ARG A 154 4.89 8.24 -8.15
CA ARG A 154 5.36 9.29 -7.23
C ARG A 154 6.43 10.11 -7.94
N SER A 155 6.42 11.42 -7.77
CA SER A 155 7.44 12.29 -8.37
C SER A 155 8.82 12.06 -7.76
N ILE A 156 9.87 12.22 -8.56
CA ILE A 156 11.27 12.12 -8.09
C ILE A 156 11.53 13.14 -6.97
N ALA A 157 10.93 14.34 -7.04
CA ALA A 157 11.03 15.35 -6.01
C ALA A 157 10.49 14.83 -4.66
N SER A 158 9.27 14.27 -4.66
CA SER A 158 8.67 13.67 -3.46
C SER A 158 9.50 12.48 -2.94
N ILE A 159 10.01 11.62 -3.82
CA ILE A 159 10.90 10.51 -3.43
C ILE A 159 12.15 11.04 -2.73
N CYS A 160 12.80 12.06 -3.29
CA CYS A 160 14.00 12.68 -2.73
C CYS A 160 13.77 13.26 -1.34
N GLU A 161 12.59 13.82 -1.06
CA GLU A 161 12.24 14.29 0.29
C GLU A 161 12.26 13.16 1.31
N PHE A 162 11.67 12.00 0.98
CA PHE A 162 11.70 10.84 1.86
C PHE A 162 13.09 10.23 2.01
N VAL A 163 13.90 10.21 0.94
CA VAL A 163 15.30 9.78 1.02
C VAL A 163 16.11 10.69 1.95
N LYS A 164 15.91 12.02 1.92
CA LYS A 164 16.55 12.95 2.86
C LYS A 164 16.15 12.69 4.31
N ILE A 165 14.85 12.43 4.55
CA ILE A 165 14.34 12.09 5.89
C ILE A 165 14.97 10.79 6.40
N MET A 166 15.10 9.77 5.54
CA MET A 166 15.74 8.50 5.87
C MET A 166 17.24 8.69 6.16
N LYS A 167 17.97 9.43 5.31
CA LYS A 167 19.39 9.75 5.52
C LYS A 167 19.62 10.49 6.84
N ALA A 168 18.77 11.45 7.21
CA ALA A 168 18.87 12.16 8.48
C ALA A 168 18.74 11.24 9.72
N LYS A 169 18.29 10.00 9.52
CA LYS A 169 18.19 8.94 10.53
C LYS A 169 19.23 7.84 10.33
N ASN A 170 20.26 8.07 9.51
CA ASN A 170 21.27 7.09 9.11
C ASN A 170 20.68 5.84 8.44
N LEU A 171 19.53 5.98 7.76
CA LEU A 171 18.92 4.93 6.95
C LEU A 171 19.26 5.20 5.48
N THR A 172 20.43 4.72 5.05
CA THR A 172 21.01 5.05 3.73
C THR A 172 20.92 3.91 2.71
N ASP A 173 20.38 2.75 3.12
CA ASP A 173 19.97 1.68 2.22
C ASP A 173 18.57 1.96 1.69
N ILE A 174 18.47 2.40 0.44
CA ILE A 174 17.21 2.79 -0.18
C ILE A 174 16.69 1.65 -1.05
N ARG A 175 15.45 1.26 -0.78
CA ARG A 175 14.68 0.30 -1.57
C ARG A 175 13.37 0.94 -2.01
N PHE A 176 12.81 0.45 -3.10
CA PHE A 176 11.55 0.96 -3.64
C PHE A 176 10.50 -0.15 -3.73
N ILE A 177 9.22 0.23 -3.61
CA ILE A 177 8.06 -0.62 -3.85
C ILE A 177 7.36 -0.13 -5.11
N THR A 178 7.21 -1.04 -6.08
CA THR A 178 6.53 -0.79 -7.36
C THR A 178 6.11 -2.13 -7.98
N PRO A 179 4.99 -2.18 -8.71
CA PRO A 179 4.57 -3.41 -9.40
C PRO A 179 5.57 -3.92 -10.44
N ASN A 180 6.36 -3.01 -11.03
CA ASN A 180 7.45 -3.32 -11.93
C ASN A 180 8.47 -2.18 -11.82
N ALA A 181 9.73 -2.47 -11.47
CA ALA A 181 10.73 -1.42 -11.26
C ALA A 181 11.09 -0.70 -12.56
N PHE A 182 11.29 -1.45 -13.65
CA PHE A 182 11.68 -0.87 -14.94
C PHE A 182 10.54 -0.18 -15.70
N SER A 183 9.32 -0.15 -15.17
CA SER A 183 8.24 0.70 -15.71
C SER A 183 8.13 2.05 -15.01
N TYR A 184 9.01 2.39 -14.05
CA TYR A 184 8.94 3.69 -13.37
C TYR A 184 9.10 4.85 -14.36
N GLY A 185 8.17 5.81 -14.29
CA GLY A 185 8.15 6.98 -15.18
C GLY A 185 7.57 6.71 -16.57
N SER A 186 7.06 5.50 -16.81
CA SER A 186 6.36 5.13 -18.04
C SER A 186 4.91 5.62 -18.01
N SER A 187 4.43 6.26 -19.09
CA SER A 187 3.04 6.71 -19.18
C SER A 187 2.05 5.57 -19.40
N ASP A 188 2.46 4.52 -20.13
CA ASP A 188 1.65 3.34 -20.41
C ASP A 188 1.96 2.17 -19.46
N GLY A 189 3.08 2.22 -18.74
CA GLY A 189 3.56 1.18 -17.83
C GLY A 189 4.20 -0.03 -18.51
N LYS A 190 4.32 0.00 -19.84
CA LYS A 190 4.85 -1.06 -20.70
C LYS A 190 6.10 -0.64 -21.46
N THR A 191 6.26 0.65 -21.74
CA THR A 191 7.44 1.19 -22.40
C THR A 191 8.45 1.62 -21.34
N VAL A 192 9.69 1.13 -21.41
CA VAL A 192 10.75 1.49 -20.45
C VAL A 192 11.15 2.95 -20.65
N ASN A 193 11.13 3.73 -19.57
CA ASN A 193 11.60 5.12 -19.57
C ASN A 193 12.97 5.23 -18.88
N LEU A 194 14.04 4.95 -19.64
CA LEU A 194 15.41 4.92 -19.12
C LEU A 194 15.83 6.26 -18.49
N GLU A 195 15.46 7.39 -19.11
CA GLU A 195 15.79 8.73 -18.60
C GLU A 195 15.20 8.96 -17.20
N LYS A 196 13.94 8.58 -16.99
CA LYS A 196 13.28 8.73 -15.67
C LYS A 196 13.87 7.80 -14.63
N ILE A 197 14.22 6.57 -15.00
CA ILE A 197 14.87 5.60 -14.11
C ILE A 197 16.26 6.11 -13.73
N GLU A 198 17.08 6.51 -14.70
CA GLU A 198 18.41 7.06 -14.46
C GLU A 198 18.34 8.29 -13.54
N ASN A 199 17.43 9.23 -13.82
CA ASN A 199 17.25 10.43 -13.00
C ASN A 199 16.86 10.08 -11.55
N LEU A 200 15.94 9.13 -11.35
CA LEU A 200 15.59 8.65 -10.00
C LEU A 200 16.82 8.09 -9.25
N LEU A 201 17.57 7.20 -9.91
CA LEU A 201 18.72 6.53 -9.30
C LEU A 201 19.86 7.51 -9.03
N GLN A 202 20.14 8.42 -9.96
CA GLN A 202 21.16 9.46 -9.83
C GLN A 202 20.82 10.40 -8.66
N LYS A 203 19.59 10.95 -8.62
CA LYS A 203 19.17 11.89 -7.56
C LYS A 203 19.17 11.23 -6.19
N THR A 204 18.80 9.96 -6.11
CA THR A 204 18.87 9.19 -4.86
C THR A 204 20.32 9.03 -4.41
N ASN A 205 21.24 8.68 -5.33
CA ASN A 205 22.68 8.55 -5.05
C ASN A 205 23.31 9.85 -4.58
N GLU A 206 22.98 10.98 -5.22
CA GLU A 206 23.43 12.32 -4.80
C GLU A 206 23.09 12.61 -3.34
N ILE A 207 21.92 12.13 -2.88
CA ILE A 207 21.50 12.32 -1.49
C ILE A 207 22.23 11.37 -0.56
N ILE A 208 22.35 10.08 -0.87
CA ILE A 208 22.80 9.06 0.10
C ILE A 208 24.32 8.84 0.17
N LYS A 209 25.08 9.32 -0.82
CA LYS A 209 26.54 9.26 -0.79
C LYS A 209 27.14 9.96 0.44
N PRO A 210 28.35 9.56 0.88
CA PRO A 210 29.22 8.54 0.28
C PRO A 210 28.91 7.08 0.65
N GLU A 211 28.10 6.82 1.68
CA GLU A 211 27.98 5.49 2.31
C GLU A 211 26.68 4.74 2.00
N GLY A 212 25.73 5.35 1.30
CA GLY A 212 24.44 4.74 0.99
C GLY A 212 24.42 3.80 -0.20
N ARG A 213 23.41 2.92 -0.24
CA ARG A 213 23.19 1.92 -1.29
C ARG A 213 21.78 2.03 -1.84
N ILE A 214 21.62 1.73 -3.13
CA ILE A 214 20.31 1.62 -3.77
C ILE A 214 20.05 0.18 -4.15
N PHE A 215 18.85 -0.32 -3.87
CA PHE A 215 18.38 -1.59 -4.42
C PHE A 215 17.14 -1.35 -5.29
N PHE A 216 17.24 -1.69 -6.59
CA PHE A 216 16.20 -1.41 -7.59
C PHE A 216 16.00 -2.59 -8.54
N GLY A 217 14.77 -3.07 -8.71
CA GLY A 217 14.52 -4.34 -9.42
C GLY A 217 14.94 -5.59 -8.65
N SER A 218 15.14 -5.44 -7.34
CA SER A 218 15.31 -6.52 -6.37
C SER A 218 14.36 -6.29 -5.18
N PHE A 219 14.19 -7.31 -4.33
CA PHE A 219 13.17 -7.32 -3.26
C PHE A 219 13.13 -5.98 -2.50
N PRO A 220 11.95 -5.36 -2.29
CA PRO A 220 10.61 -5.93 -2.48
C PRO A 220 9.98 -5.64 -3.86
N SER A 221 10.75 -5.18 -4.85
CA SER A 221 10.23 -4.95 -6.20
C SER A 221 10.80 -5.94 -7.18
N GLU A 222 9.96 -6.31 -8.14
CA GLU A 222 10.31 -7.22 -9.23
C GLU A 222 10.41 -6.43 -10.53
N VAL A 223 10.97 -7.04 -11.56
CA VAL A 223 10.98 -6.54 -12.92
C VAL A 223 10.30 -7.52 -13.85
N ARG A 224 9.71 -7.01 -14.91
CA ARG A 224 9.16 -7.87 -15.96
C ARG A 224 10.25 -8.41 -16.87
N PRO A 225 10.17 -9.69 -17.31
CA PRO A 225 11.19 -10.31 -18.14
C PRO A 225 11.54 -9.49 -19.38
N GLU A 226 10.53 -8.95 -20.07
CA GLU A 226 10.72 -8.17 -21.31
C GLU A 226 11.43 -6.83 -21.11
N HIS A 227 11.50 -6.33 -19.87
CA HIS A 227 12.22 -5.10 -19.55
C HIS A 227 13.66 -5.38 -19.13
N VAL A 228 14.07 -6.63 -18.97
CA VAL A 228 15.46 -6.98 -18.65
C VAL A 228 16.27 -7.05 -19.93
N ASN A 229 17.00 -5.98 -20.20
CA ASN A 229 17.89 -5.85 -21.37
C ASN A 229 19.19 -5.12 -20.98
N GLU A 230 20.16 -5.11 -21.89
CA GLU A 230 21.49 -4.51 -21.68
C GLU A 230 21.41 -3.09 -21.13
N MET A 231 20.59 -2.23 -21.73
CA MET A 231 20.45 -0.82 -21.31
C MET A 231 19.92 -0.68 -19.87
N THR A 232 18.92 -1.46 -19.48
CA THR A 232 18.39 -1.42 -18.11
C THR A 232 19.40 -1.97 -17.10
N LEU A 233 20.15 -3.01 -17.46
CA LEU A 233 21.16 -3.62 -16.59
C LEU A 233 22.38 -2.72 -16.42
N GLU A 234 22.81 -2.01 -17.45
CA GLU A 234 23.87 -0.99 -17.37
C GLU A 234 23.51 0.11 -16.36
N LEU A 235 22.25 0.57 -16.33
CA LEU A 235 21.80 1.54 -15.31
C LEU A 235 21.87 0.97 -13.90
N ILE A 236 21.47 -0.29 -13.71
CA ILE A 236 21.58 -0.96 -12.41
C ILE A 236 23.04 -1.07 -11.98
N LEU A 237 23.93 -1.53 -12.85
CA LEU A 237 25.36 -1.67 -12.55
C LEU A 237 26.02 -0.33 -12.23
N LYS A 238 25.56 0.75 -12.88
CA LYS A 238 26.10 2.10 -12.68
C LYS A 238 25.65 2.75 -11.37
N TYR A 239 24.40 2.54 -10.96
CA TYR A 239 23.79 3.32 -9.87
C TYR A 239 23.29 2.50 -8.67
N ALA A 240 22.99 1.22 -8.83
CA ALA A 240 22.48 0.38 -7.77
C ALA A 240 23.58 -0.54 -7.21
N SER A 241 23.35 -1.04 -6.00
CA SER A 241 24.22 -1.98 -5.30
C SER A 241 23.66 -3.40 -5.35
N ASN A 242 22.78 -3.68 -6.32
CA ASN A 242 22.24 -5.00 -6.57
C ASN A 242 23.35 -5.99 -6.94
N ASP A 243 23.29 -7.20 -6.39
CA ASP A 243 23.99 -8.39 -6.89
C ASP A 243 23.04 -9.34 -7.63
N ASN A 244 21.74 -9.03 -7.65
CA ASN A 244 20.68 -9.80 -8.28
C ASN A 244 19.57 -8.91 -8.83
N ILE A 245 18.76 -9.50 -9.71
CA ILE A 245 17.50 -8.95 -10.20
C ILE A 245 16.42 -10.01 -9.98
N ILE A 246 15.26 -9.59 -9.49
CA ILE A 246 14.10 -10.48 -9.29
C ILE A 246 13.15 -10.28 -10.45
N ILE A 247 12.96 -11.34 -11.23
CA ILE A 247 12.08 -11.33 -12.39
C ILE A 247 10.72 -11.92 -11.98
N GLY A 248 9.65 -11.18 -12.26
CA GLY A 248 8.27 -11.57 -11.98
C GLY A 248 7.33 -11.13 -13.11
N ALA A 249 6.35 -11.97 -13.41
CA ALA A 249 5.36 -11.73 -14.47
C ALA A 249 4.14 -10.94 -13.96
#